data_AF-A0A7W1C784-F1
#
_entry.id   AF-A0A7W1C784-F1
#
_cell.length_a   1.000
_cell.length_b   1.000
_cell.length_c   1.000
_cell.angle_alpha   90.00
_cell.angle_beta   90.00
_cell.angle_gamma   90.00
#
_symmetry.space_group_name_H-M   'P 1'
#
loop_
_entity.id
_entity.type
_entity.pdbx_description
1 polymer ?
#
loop_
_entity_poly.entity_id
_entity_poly.type
_entity_poly.pdbx_seq_one_letter_code
_entity_poly.pdbx_strand_id
1 'polypeptide(L)'
;MHIYTAGPMTHLPQFNFPAFDAMAANLRAYGHEVISPAELDNPEDRAAALASPDGSHLDYGNGVKATWGDFLARDVKLLADGGIEAVVVLAGWERSRGARLETFVANALCGLPIYEFRFSHGHQYNVLTEVPYLSLVRAWADKSDISFHSEKAFA
;
A
#
# COMPACT_ATOMS: atom_id res chain seq x y z
N MET A 1 -4.78 -0.84 -17.59
CA MET A 1 -3.94 0.05 -16.77
C MET A 1 -2.92 -0.80 -16.03
N HIS A 2 -1.71 -0.28 -15.90
CA HIS A 2 -0.67 -0.75 -15.01
C HIS A 2 -0.89 -0.15 -13.62
N ILE A 3 -1.30 -1.00 -12.68
CA ILE A 3 -1.82 -0.59 -11.37
C ILE A 3 -0.85 -1.02 -10.27
N TYR A 4 -0.58 -0.11 -9.35
CA TYR A 4 0.05 -0.42 -8.08
C TYR A 4 -0.99 -0.56 -6.96
N THR A 5 -0.90 -1.58 -6.11
CA THR A 5 -1.82 -1.71 -4.95
C THR A 5 -1.20 -1.16 -3.67
N ALA A 6 -1.92 -0.34 -2.91
CA ALA A 6 -1.44 0.27 -1.67
C ALA A 6 -2.39 -0.01 -0.50
N GLY A 7 -1.87 -0.25 0.71
CA GLY A 7 -2.71 -0.60 1.86
C GLY A 7 -1.97 -0.79 3.19
N PRO A 8 -2.68 -1.08 4.29
CA PRO A 8 -2.06 -1.47 5.55
C PRO A 8 -1.47 -2.89 5.45
N MET A 9 -0.29 -3.09 6.04
CA MET A 9 0.38 -4.40 6.12
C MET A 9 0.76 -4.76 7.56
N THR A 10 1.48 -3.89 8.27
CA THR A 10 1.91 -4.13 9.65
C THR A 10 0.73 -4.26 10.62
N HIS A 11 0.91 -5.07 11.67
CA HIS A 11 -0.05 -5.25 12.77
C HIS A 11 -1.37 -5.89 12.31
N LEU A 12 -1.35 -6.54 11.14
CA LEU A 12 -2.44 -7.35 10.62
C LEU A 12 -1.94 -8.77 10.43
N PRO A 13 -2.78 -9.79 10.69
CA PRO A 13 -2.43 -11.17 10.43
C PRO A 13 -1.90 -11.34 9.00
N GLN A 14 -0.83 -12.12 8.87
CA GLN A 14 -0.22 -12.43 7.58
C GLN A 14 0.24 -11.20 6.79
N PHE A 15 0.55 -10.09 7.48
CA PHE A 15 0.85 -8.79 6.88
C PHE A 15 -0.20 -8.28 5.89
N ASN A 16 -1.45 -8.74 6.03
CA ASN A 16 -2.54 -8.47 5.10
C ASN A 16 -2.31 -9.01 3.67
N PHE A 17 -1.30 -9.86 3.44
CA PHE A 17 -0.97 -10.41 2.12
C PHE A 17 -2.17 -11.07 1.41
N PRO A 18 -3.04 -11.84 2.09
CA PRO A 18 -4.24 -12.39 1.45
C PRO A 18 -5.17 -11.32 0.84
N ALA A 19 -5.28 -10.13 1.45
CA ALA A 19 -6.09 -9.06 0.90
C ALA A 19 -5.45 -8.42 -0.33
N PHE A 20 -4.11 -8.29 -0.34
CA PHE A 20 -3.35 -7.86 -1.51
C PHE A 20 -3.47 -8.88 -2.66
N ASP A 21 -3.29 -10.17 -2.37
CA ASP A 21 -3.44 -11.25 -3.35
C ASP A 21 -4.84 -11.22 -3.97
N ALA A 22 -5.89 -11.09 -3.14
CA ALA A 22 -7.26 -11.02 -3.61
C ALA A 22 -7.53 -9.77 -4.46
N MET A 23 -7.01 -8.60 -4.06
CA MET A 23 -7.13 -7.37 -4.83
C MET A 23 -6.43 -7.50 -6.19
N ALA A 24 -5.21 -8.02 -6.20
CA ALA A 24 -4.44 -8.21 -7.42
C ALA A 24 -5.12 -9.20 -8.38
N ALA A 25 -5.65 -10.32 -7.86
CA ALA A 25 -6.42 -11.28 -8.63
C ALA A 25 -7.68 -10.64 -9.25
N ASN A 26 -8.43 -9.85 -8.47
CA ASN A 26 -9.62 -9.16 -8.97
C ASN A 26 -9.27 -8.16 -10.07
N LEU A 27 -8.29 -7.28 -9.86
CA LEU A 27 -7.87 -6.29 -10.86
C LEU A 27 -7.37 -6.97 -12.15
N ARG A 28 -6.61 -8.06 -12.05
CA ARG A 28 -6.17 -8.86 -13.20
C ARG A 28 -7.34 -9.49 -13.94
N ALA A 29 -8.37 -9.96 -13.23
CA ALA A 29 -9.59 -10.48 -13.86
C ALA A 29 -10.34 -9.42 -14.69
N TYR A 30 -10.15 -8.13 -14.40
CA TYR A 30 -10.64 -7.01 -15.22
C TYR A 30 -9.65 -6.54 -16.29
N GLY A 31 -8.57 -7.27 -16.56
CA GLY A 31 -7.61 -6.99 -17.63
C GLY A 31 -6.55 -5.94 -17.27
N HIS A 32 -6.35 -5.66 -15.99
CA HIS A 32 -5.26 -4.78 -15.53
C HIS A 32 -3.96 -5.56 -15.32
N GLU A 33 -2.84 -4.90 -15.60
CA GLU A 33 -1.52 -5.36 -15.14
C GLU A 33 -1.32 -4.82 -13.72
N VAL A 34 -0.91 -5.66 -12.78
CA VAL A 34 -0.89 -5.30 -11.36
C VAL A 34 0.46 -5.59 -10.76
N ILE A 35 1.04 -4.57 -10.13
CA ILE A 35 2.18 -4.66 -9.21
C ILE A 35 1.64 -4.60 -7.78
N SER A 36 1.88 -5.66 -7.03
CA SER A 36 1.53 -5.72 -5.61
C SER A 36 2.78 -5.80 -4.75
N PRO A 37 2.94 -4.96 -3.71
CA PRO A 37 4.13 -5.03 -2.84
C PRO A 37 4.28 -6.38 -2.15
N ALA A 38 3.18 -7.07 -1.87
CA ALA A 38 3.16 -8.42 -1.30
C ALA A 38 3.73 -9.51 -2.24
N GLU A 39 3.86 -9.21 -3.54
CA GLU A 39 4.44 -10.11 -4.55
C GLU A 39 5.91 -9.77 -4.87
N LEU A 40 6.40 -8.60 -4.43
CA LEU A 40 7.78 -8.15 -4.67
C LEU A 40 8.79 -8.72 -3.68
N ASP A 41 8.30 -9.29 -2.58
CA ASP A 41 9.14 -9.91 -1.57
C ASP A 41 9.65 -11.27 -2.04
N ASN A 42 10.86 -11.65 -1.59
CA ASN A 42 11.40 -12.96 -1.94
C ASN A 42 10.55 -14.08 -1.33
N PRO A 43 10.63 -15.32 -1.86
CA PRO A 43 9.78 -16.42 -1.40
C PRO A 43 9.90 -16.75 0.10
N GLU A 44 11.08 -16.54 0.70
CA GLU A 44 11.32 -16.81 2.12
C GLU A 44 10.63 -15.76 3.00
N ASP A 45 10.80 -14.48 2.67
CA ASP A 45 10.15 -13.37 3.38
C ASP A 45 8.63 -13.47 3.24
N ARG A 46 8.13 -13.82 2.05
CA ARG A 46 6.69 -14.04 1.84
C ARG A 46 6.15 -15.20 2.67
N ALA A 47 6.89 -16.30 2.77
CA ALA A 47 6.50 -17.44 3.61
C ALA A 47 6.48 -17.05 5.10
N ALA A 48 7.48 -16.30 5.56
CA ALA A 48 7.51 -15.76 6.93
C ALA A 48 6.35 -14.80 7.20
N ALA A 49 6.05 -13.91 6.25
CA ALA A 49 4.93 -12.99 6.33
C ALA A 49 3.60 -13.75 6.48
N LEU A 50 3.34 -14.75 5.62
CA LEU A 50 2.13 -15.57 5.68
C LEU A 50 2.00 -16.42 6.95
N ALA A 51 3.12 -16.74 7.61
CA ALA A 51 3.13 -17.47 8.88
C ALA A 51 2.94 -16.56 10.10
N SER A 52 3.09 -15.24 9.96
CA SER A 52 2.98 -14.31 11.10
C SER A 52 1.51 -14.15 11.53
N PRO A 53 1.20 -14.41 12.82
CA PRO A 53 -0.16 -14.31 13.33
C PRO A 53 -0.61 -12.86 13.53
N ASP A 54 0.31 -11.91 13.73
CA ASP A 54 0.01 -10.53 14.09
C ASP A 54 0.62 -9.49 13.15
N GLY A 55 1.46 -9.89 12.18
CA GLY A 55 2.12 -8.96 11.26
C GLY A 55 3.12 -8.05 11.95
N SER A 56 3.75 -8.52 13.03
CA SER A 56 4.80 -7.78 13.74
C SER A 56 6.12 -7.83 12.97
N HIS A 57 6.75 -6.66 12.81
CA HIS A 57 8.07 -6.52 12.18
C HIS A 57 9.19 -7.32 12.88
N LEU A 58 8.96 -7.80 14.10
CA LEU A 58 9.90 -8.63 14.84
C LEU A 58 10.05 -10.03 14.20
N ASP A 59 9.02 -10.53 13.52
CA ASP A 59 9.01 -11.84 12.85
C ASP A 59 9.69 -11.83 11.47
N TYR A 60 10.01 -10.65 10.94
CA TYR A 60 10.50 -10.49 9.57
C TYR A 60 11.98 -10.81 9.44
N GLY A 61 12.39 -12.07 9.26
CA GLY A 61 13.70 -12.47 8.72
C GLY A 61 14.70 -13.14 9.67
N ASN A 62 15.48 -14.08 9.13
CA ASN A 62 16.57 -14.78 9.79
C ASN A 62 17.91 -14.46 9.09
N GLY A 63 18.53 -13.31 9.37
CA GLY A 63 19.99 -13.16 9.23
C GLY A 63 20.54 -11.97 8.43
N VAL A 64 19.87 -11.48 7.38
CA VAL A 64 20.22 -10.21 6.69
C VAL A 64 18.90 -9.55 6.27
N LYS A 65 18.28 -8.80 7.18
CA LYS A 65 16.92 -8.24 7.00
C LYS A 65 16.97 -6.97 6.14
N ALA A 66 16.23 -6.95 5.04
CA ALA A 66 15.86 -5.68 4.40
C ALA A 66 15.17 -4.79 5.45
N THR A 67 15.61 -3.55 5.56
CA THR A 67 15.04 -2.58 6.48
C THR A 67 13.69 -2.08 5.97
N TRP A 68 12.88 -1.51 6.85
CA TRP A 68 11.68 -0.78 6.42
C TRP A 68 11.98 0.30 5.36
N GLY A 69 13.17 0.92 5.44
CA GLY A 69 13.63 1.89 4.45
C GLY A 69 13.92 1.29 3.06
N ASP A 70 14.37 0.03 3.00
CA ASP A 70 14.65 -0.65 1.72
C ASP A 70 13.35 -0.94 0.97
N PHE A 71 12.32 -1.43 1.67
CA PHE A 71 10.99 -1.62 1.09
C PHE A 71 10.40 -0.29 0.61
N LEU A 72 10.50 0.75 1.45
CA LEU A 72 9.98 2.06 1.09
C LEU A 72 10.70 2.66 -0.13
N ALA A 73 12.02 2.56 -0.21
CA ALA A 73 12.80 3.08 -1.33
C ALA A 73 12.43 2.37 -2.65
N ARG A 74 12.25 1.05 -2.61
CA ARG A 74 11.78 0.25 -3.74
C ARG A 74 10.41 0.74 -4.22
N ASP A 75 9.47 0.89 -3.31
CA ASP A 75 8.08 1.21 -3.64
C ASP A 75 7.96 2.65 -4.21
N VAL A 76 8.68 3.62 -3.63
CA VAL A 76 8.77 4.98 -4.15
C VAL A 76 9.38 5.01 -5.57
N LYS A 77 10.46 4.24 -5.80
CA LYS A 77 11.09 4.15 -7.13
C LYS A 77 10.12 3.58 -8.18
N LEU A 78 9.33 2.57 -7.80
CA LEU A 78 8.32 1.97 -8.67
C LEU A 78 7.20 2.96 -9.02
N LEU A 79 6.69 3.69 -8.03
CA LEU A 79 5.65 4.71 -8.27
C LEU A 79 6.14 5.85 -9.16
N ALA A 80 7.39 6.28 -8.99
CA ALA A 80 7.96 7.38 -9.76
C ALA A 80 8.32 7.00 -11.20
N ASP A 81 8.93 5.84 -11.41
CA ASP A 81 9.59 5.49 -12.68
C ASP A 81 9.17 4.12 -13.25
N GLY A 82 8.30 3.38 -12.57
CA GLY A 82 7.89 2.03 -12.97
C GLY A 82 6.82 1.98 -14.05
N GLY A 83 6.42 3.14 -14.61
CA GLY A 83 5.33 3.22 -15.58
C GLY A 83 3.97 2.87 -14.99
N ILE A 84 3.77 3.14 -13.69
CA ILE A 84 2.47 2.98 -13.04
C ILE A 84 1.51 4.05 -13.57
N GLU A 85 0.29 3.65 -13.92
CA GLU A 85 -0.75 4.52 -14.46
C GLU A 85 -1.80 4.90 -13.40
N ALA A 86 -1.95 4.08 -12.36
CA ALA A 86 -2.88 4.34 -11.26
C ALA A 86 -2.50 3.57 -9.99
N VAL A 87 -2.95 4.05 -8.83
CA VAL A 87 -2.88 3.30 -7.57
C VAL A 87 -4.27 2.85 -7.16
N VAL A 88 -4.42 1.60 -6.75
CA VAL A 88 -5.64 1.10 -6.13
C VAL A 88 -5.39 0.86 -4.65
N VAL A 89 -6.16 1.53 -3.80
CA VAL A 89 -6.02 1.45 -2.35
C VAL A 89 -6.93 0.37 -1.74
N LEU A 90 -6.40 -0.34 -0.74
CA LEU A 90 -7.14 -1.29 0.08
C LEU A 90 -7.83 -0.58 1.26
N ALA A 91 -8.83 -1.24 1.86
CA ALA A 91 -9.56 -0.70 2.99
C ALA A 91 -8.62 -0.32 4.15
N GLY A 92 -8.80 0.90 4.69
CA GLY A 92 -8.00 1.42 5.81
C GLY A 92 -6.65 2.01 5.41
N TRP A 93 -6.38 2.19 4.11
CA TRP A 93 -5.16 2.83 3.61
C TRP A 93 -4.90 4.21 4.23
N GLU A 94 -5.95 4.95 4.59
CA GLU A 94 -5.88 6.29 5.18
C GLU A 94 -5.16 6.30 6.53
N ARG A 95 -5.11 5.15 7.21
CA ARG A 95 -4.43 4.96 8.49
C ARG A 95 -3.08 4.24 8.35
N SER A 96 -2.70 3.87 7.12
CA SER A 96 -1.42 3.22 6.84
C SER A 96 -0.37 4.27 6.53
N ARG A 97 0.68 4.36 7.35
CA ARG A 97 1.84 5.24 7.10
C ARG A 97 2.45 5.01 5.71
N GLY A 98 2.62 3.75 5.33
CA GLY A 98 3.14 3.36 4.02
C GLY A 98 2.21 3.78 2.90
N ALA A 99 0.93 3.37 2.95
CA ALA A 99 -0.02 3.67 1.89
C ALA A 99 -0.27 5.18 1.70
N ARG A 100 -0.23 5.96 2.78
CA ARG A 100 -0.31 7.42 2.68
C ARG A 100 0.90 8.02 1.98
N LEU A 101 2.10 7.53 2.25
CA LEU A 101 3.31 7.99 1.55
C LEU A 101 3.27 7.59 0.07
N GLU A 102 2.87 6.35 -0.23
CA GLU A 102 2.71 5.85 -1.60
C GLU A 102 1.69 6.70 -2.38
N THR A 103 0.50 6.92 -1.81
CA THR A 103 -0.53 7.76 -2.46
C THR A 103 -0.12 9.22 -2.58
N PHE A 104 0.68 9.75 -1.63
CA PHE A 104 1.25 11.10 -1.74
C PHE A 104 2.22 11.20 -2.90
N VAL A 105 3.17 10.27 -3.01
CA VAL A 105 4.11 10.22 -4.13
C VAL A 105 3.36 10.08 -5.46
N ALA A 106 2.48 9.09 -5.55
CA ALA A 106 1.72 8.81 -6.77
C ALA A 106 0.85 10.00 -7.19
N ASN A 107 0.00 10.52 -6.31
CA ASN A 107 -0.96 11.56 -6.68
C ASN A 107 -0.38 12.97 -6.64
N ALA A 108 0.24 13.36 -5.52
CA ALA A 108 0.67 14.74 -5.32
C ALA A 108 1.93 15.10 -6.11
N LEU A 109 2.84 14.13 -6.31
CA LEU A 109 4.11 14.37 -7.01
C LEU A 109 4.10 13.89 -8.46
N CYS A 110 3.49 12.74 -8.73
CA CYS A 110 3.48 12.14 -10.07
C CYS A 110 2.17 12.37 -10.85
N GLY A 111 1.11 12.89 -10.21
CA GLY A 111 -0.17 13.17 -10.86
C GLY A 111 -1.01 11.93 -11.19
N LEU A 112 -0.72 10.79 -10.56
CA LEU A 112 -1.41 9.53 -10.79
C LEU A 112 -2.76 9.50 -10.04
N PRO A 113 -3.85 9.03 -10.68
CA PRO A 113 -5.12 8.86 -10.00
C PRO A 113 -5.06 7.74 -8.96
N ILE A 114 -5.81 7.93 -7.87
CA ILE A 114 -5.96 6.95 -6.79
C ILE A 114 -7.39 6.44 -6.82
N TYR A 115 -7.58 5.13 -6.80
CA TYR A 115 -8.89 4.48 -6.86
C TYR A 115 -9.13 3.56 -5.66
N GLU A 116 -10.38 3.48 -5.22
CA GLU A 116 -10.88 2.38 -4.43
C GLU A 116 -11.54 1.34 -5.33
N PHE A 117 -11.33 0.06 -5.03
CA PHE A 117 -12.05 -1.03 -5.67
C PHE A 117 -13.28 -1.40 -4.83
N ARG A 118 -14.47 -1.11 -5.35
CA ARG A 118 -15.74 -1.36 -4.63
C ARG A 118 -16.56 -2.46 -5.30
N PHE A 119 -17.10 -3.33 -4.46
CA PHE A 119 -18.08 -4.34 -4.85
C PHE A 119 -19.48 -3.71 -4.81
N SER A 120 -20.11 -3.55 -5.98
CA SER A 120 -21.51 -3.11 -6.02
C SER A 120 -22.42 -4.24 -5.54
N HIS A 121 -23.03 -4.09 -4.37
CA HIS A 121 -24.04 -5.03 -3.91
C HIS A 121 -25.33 -4.80 -4.72
N GLY A 122 -25.55 -5.63 -5.74
CA GLY A 122 -26.77 -5.63 -6.56
C GLY A 122 -26.54 -5.57 -8.07
N HIS A 123 -25.36 -5.11 -8.51
CA HIS A 123 -24.92 -5.21 -9.89
C HIS A 123 -23.63 -6.06 -9.92
N GLN A 124 -23.57 -7.08 -10.78
CA GLN A 124 -22.45 -8.03 -10.87
C GLN A 124 -21.16 -7.41 -11.45
N TYR A 125 -20.86 -6.15 -11.12
CA TYR A 125 -19.72 -5.42 -11.64
C TYR A 125 -18.97 -4.75 -10.50
N ASN A 126 -17.66 -4.95 -10.52
CA ASN A 126 -16.75 -4.19 -9.66
C ASN A 126 -16.43 -2.86 -10.33
N VAL A 127 -16.31 -1.81 -9.53
CA VAL A 127 -16.08 -0.46 -10.04
C VAL A 127 -14.88 0.15 -9.33
N LEU A 128 -13.94 0.65 -10.12
CA LEU A 128 -12.90 1.57 -9.66
C LEU A 128 -13.53 2.94 -9.45
N THR A 129 -13.52 3.42 -8.20
CA THR A 129 -14.05 4.73 -7.84
C THR A 129 -12.88 5.62 -7.45
N GLU A 130 -12.72 6.77 -8.13
CA GLU A 130 -11.62 7.68 -7.83
C GLU A 130 -11.77 8.25 -6.42
N VAL A 131 -10.68 8.25 -5.65
CA VAL A 131 -10.62 8.81 -4.32
C VAL A 131 -10.65 10.34 -4.45
N PRO A 132 -11.61 11.06 -3.85
CA PRO A 132 -11.66 12.51 -3.95
C PRO A 132 -10.38 13.16 -3.42
N TYR A 133 -9.89 14.20 -4.10
CA TYR A 133 -8.68 14.92 -3.70
C TYR A 133 -8.70 15.40 -2.23
N LEU A 134 -9.87 15.86 -1.75
CA LEU A 134 -10.01 16.27 -0.35
C LEU A 134 -9.82 15.11 0.64
N SER A 135 -10.20 13.89 0.26
CA SER A 135 -9.97 12.68 1.07
C SER A 135 -8.48 12.34 1.11
N LEU A 136 -7.78 12.48 -0.02
CA LEU A 136 -6.32 12.32 -0.08
C LEU A 136 -5.60 13.30 0.86
N VAL A 137 -5.92 14.60 0.74
CA VAL A 137 -5.32 15.65 1.59
C VAL A 137 -5.60 15.39 3.07
N ARG A 138 -6.81 14.95 3.44
CA ARG A 138 -7.14 14.60 4.82
C ARG A 138 -6.30 13.44 5.34
N ALA A 139 -6.13 12.39 4.53
CA ALA A 139 -5.29 11.25 4.91
C ALA A 139 -3.84 11.71 5.13
N TRP A 140 -3.25 12.43 4.18
CA TRP A 140 -1.86 12.91 4.28
C TRP A 140 -1.60 13.87 5.44
N ALA A 141 -2.62 14.63 5.86
CA ALA A 141 -2.53 15.58 6.96
C ALA A 141 -2.88 14.97 8.34
N ASP A 142 -3.30 13.70 8.40
CA ASP A 142 -3.64 13.05 9.67
C ASP A 142 -2.38 12.91 10.55
N LYS A 143 -2.46 13.49 11.74
CA LYS A 143 -1.36 13.61 12.72
C LYS A 143 -1.21 12.40 13.62
N SER A 144 -2.11 11.42 13.56
CA SER A 144 -2.15 10.30 14.51
C SER A 144 -0.86 9.47 14.56
N ASP A 145 0.00 9.57 13.54
CA ASP A 145 1.15 8.70 13.31
C ASP A 145 2.30 9.37 12.50
N ILE A 146 2.24 10.69 12.28
CA ILE A 146 3.34 11.51 11.72
C ILE A 146 4.00 12.28 12.87
N SER A 147 5.15 11.79 13.34
CA SER A 147 6.00 12.53 14.27
C SER A 147 6.95 13.42 13.48
N PHE A 148 6.69 14.73 13.46
CA PHE A 148 7.68 15.68 12.96
C PHE A 148 8.82 15.78 13.98
N HIS A 149 10.05 15.47 13.55
CA HIS A 149 11.24 15.54 14.42
C HIS A 149 11.52 16.94 15.01
N SER A 150 10.77 17.97 14.59
CA SER A 150 10.85 19.34 15.12
C SER A 150 10.24 19.55 16.51
N GLU A 151 9.52 18.59 17.09
CA GLU A 151 8.95 18.73 18.44
C GLU A 151 9.91 18.42 19.61
N LYS A 152 11.20 18.19 19.32
CA LYS A 152 12.26 17.96 20.34
C LYS A 152 13.27 19.12 20.49
N ALA A 153 12.93 20.34 20.12
CA ALA A 153 13.71 21.52 20.47
C ALA A 153 12.81 22.51 21.23
N PHE A 154 13.30 23.02 22.37
CA PHE A 154 12.62 23.84 23.37
C PHE A 154 11.90 23.08 24.50
N ALA A 155 12.68 22.34 25.29
CA ALA A 155 12.50 22.21 26.73
C ALA A 155 13.85 22.49 27.41
#